data_AF-A0A9R1R3C0-F1
#
_entry.id   AF-A0A9R1R3C0-F1
#
_cell.length_a   1.000
_cell.length_b   1.000
_cell.length_c   1.000
_cell.angle_alpha   90.00
_cell.angle_beta   90.00
_cell.angle_gamma   90.00
#
_symmetry.space_group_name_H-M   'P 1'
#
loop_
_entity.id
_entity.type
_entity.pdbx_description
1 polymer ?
#
loop_
_entity_poly.entity_id
_entity_poly.type
_entity_poly.pdbx_seq_one_letter_code
_entity_poly.pdbx_strand_id
1 'polypeptide(L)'
;MERRRRVAVLALVLLLLSACHGRREFSVKNHDQSLIYDHTLAKTIVEYASAVYMTDLTALYTWTCSRCNDLTQDFEMRSLIVDVENCLQAFVGVDHNLNAIIVAIRGTQENSVQNWIKDLVWKQLDLSYPDMPNAKVHSGFFSSYNNTILRLAITSAVHKARKTYGDIGVIVTGHSMGGAMAAFCALDLAIKLGSDNVQLMTFGQPRVGNAVFASYFAKYVPNTIRLVHGHDIVPHLPPYFSFLSKLTYHHFPREVWIDESDGNTTEQICDASGEDPNCCRCLSILSLSIQDHFTYLGVDMESDDWSTCRIITAQSVERLRKHLSSNIIMTKHAIEVSIVENSMQTDWSSSR
;
A
#
# COMPACT_ATOMS: atom_id res chain seq x y z
N MET A 1 -27.63 -21.35 -33.79
CA MET A 1 -27.17 -20.20 -32.98
C MET A 1 -26.27 -20.63 -31.80
N GLU A 2 -26.59 -21.71 -31.10
CA GLU A 2 -25.81 -22.20 -29.95
C GLU A 2 -24.38 -22.66 -30.25
N ARG A 3 -24.13 -23.29 -31.41
CA ARG A 3 -22.80 -23.77 -31.79
C ARG A 3 -21.80 -22.62 -32.05
N ARG A 4 -22.26 -21.48 -32.57
CA ARG A 4 -21.45 -20.26 -32.75
C ARG A 4 -21.15 -19.55 -31.43
N ARG A 5 -22.08 -19.59 -30.47
CA ARG A 5 -21.87 -19.10 -29.09
C ARG A 5 -20.85 -19.94 -28.33
N ARG A 6 -20.90 -21.27 -28.44
CA ARG A 6 -19.92 -22.17 -27.79
C ARG A 6 -18.51 -22.02 -28.38
N VAL A 7 -18.39 -21.84 -29.70
CA VAL A 7 -17.09 -21.58 -30.36
C VAL A 7 -16.52 -20.20 -29.99
N ALA A 8 -17.37 -19.18 -29.82
CA ALA A 8 -16.93 -17.86 -29.35
C ALA A 8 -16.45 -17.88 -27.89
N VAL A 9 -17.11 -18.66 -27.02
CA VAL A 9 -16.67 -18.85 -25.62
C VAL A 9 -15.37 -19.66 -25.54
N LEU A 10 -15.22 -20.72 -26.34
CA LEU A 10 -13.97 -21.49 -26.43
C LEU A 10 -12.81 -20.67 -27.01
N ALA A 11 -13.06 -19.80 -27.98
CA ALA A 11 -12.06 -18.88 -28.52
C ALA A 11 -11.63 -17.82 -27.48
N LEU A 12 -12.56 -17.34 -26.64
CA LEU A 12 -12.25 -16.41 -25.56
C LEU A 12 -11.40 -17.06 -24.45
N VAL A 13 -11.65 -18.34 -24.16
CA VAL A 13 -10.88 -19.12 -23.17
C VAL A 13 -9.49 -19.49 -23.70
N LEU A 14 -9.36 -19.78 -25.00
CA LEU A 14 -8.06 -20.05 -25.64
C LEU A 14 -7.19 -18.79 -25.79
N LEU A 15 -7.78 -17.60 -25.87
CA LEU A 15 -7.06 -16.31 -25.91
C LEU A 15 -6.51 -15.85 -24.55
N LEU A 16 -6.85 -16.55 -23.46
CA LEU A 16 -6.35 -16.31 -22.11
C LEU A 16 -5.13 -17.18 -21.75
N LEU A 17 -4.71 -18.08 -22.65
CA LEU A 17 -3.57 -18.98 -22.44
C LEU A 17 -2.28 -18.37 -23.02
N SER A 18 -1.73 -17.35 -22.35
CA SER A 18 -0.28 -17.13 -22.43
C SER A 18 0.40 -18.01 -21.39
N ALA A 19 0.60 -19.29 -21.73
CA ALA A 19 1.43 -20.15 -20.91
C ALA A 19 2.90 -19.73 -21.08
N CYS A 20 3.59 -19.44 -19.97
CA CYS A 20 5.03 -19.29 -19.96
C CYS A 20 5.67 -20.56 -20.53
N HIS A 21 6.36 -20.41 -21.65
CA HIS A 21 7.28 -21.45 -22.10
C HIS A 21 8.46 -21.45 -21.13
N GLY A 22 8.56 -22.50 -20.32
CA GLY A 22 9.74 -22.77 -19.51
C GLY A 22 10.97 -22.86 -20.42
N ARG A 23 11.77 -21.80 -20.43
CA ARG A 23 13.19 -21.88 -20.75
C ARG A 23 13.92 -20.83 -19.90
N ARG A 24 14.46 -21.31 -18.78
CA ARG A 24 15.43 -20.59 -17.94
C ARG A 24 16.68 -20.33 -18.78
N GLU A 25 16.84 -19.11 -19.29
CA GLU A 25 18.13 -18.57 -19.70
C GLU A 25 18.27 -17.17 -19.11
N PHE A 26 19.14 -17.07 -18.11
CA PHE A 26 19.51 -15.81 -17.47
C PHE A 26 20.29 -14.96 -18.47
N SER A 27 19.70 -13.85 -18.90
CA SER A 27 20.41 -12.79 -19.59
C SER A 27 20.41 -11.56 -18.70
N VAL A 28 21.51 -11.36 -17.95
CA VAL A 28 21.80 -10.11 -17.27
C VAL A 28 22.06 -9.04 -18.32
N LYS A 29 21.08 -8.18 -18.58
CA LYS A 29 21.29 -6.94 -19.33
C LYS A 29 21.39 -5.78 -18.34
N ASN A 30 22.62 -5.31 -18.15
CA ASN A 30 22.92 -4.06 -17.47
C ASN A 30 22.42 -2.88 -18.31
N HIS A 31 21.45 -2.13 -17.77
CA HIS A 31 21.38 -0.66 -17.82
C HIS A 31 20.11 -0.18 -17.10
N ASP A 32 20.25 0.34 -15.88
CA ASP A 32 20.10 1.77 -15.54
C ASP A 32 20.18 1.90 -14.01
N GLN A 33 20.67 3.02 -13.47
CA GLN A 33 20.84 3.26 -12.03
C GLN A 33 19.50 3.49 -11.29
N SER A 34 18.50 2.62 -11.52
CA SER A 34 17.31 2.52 -10.67
C SER A 34 17.68 1.75 -9.40
N LEU A 35 17.24 2.22 -8.22
CA LEU A 35 17.47 1.59 -6.91
C LEU A 35 17.53 0.07 -6.99
N ILE A 36 18.66 -0.46 -6.55
CA ILE A 36 18.87 -1.90 -6.36
C ILE A 36 17.95 -2.30 -5.21
N TYR A 37 17.04 -3.22 -5.47
CA TYR A 37 16.25 -3.86 -4.43
C TYR A 37 17.19 -4.38 -3.32
N ASP A 38 16.95 -3.97 -2.08
CA ASP A 38 17.69 -4.41 -0.91
C ASP A 38 16.79 -5.32 -0.07
N HIS A 39 17.13 -6.61 -0.05
CA HIS A 39 16.44 -7.64 0.71
C HIS A 39 16.43 -7.36 2.22
N THR A 40 17.53 -6.85 2.77
CA THR A 40 17.63 -6.54 4.20
C THR A 40 16.70 -5.40 4.56
N LEU A 41 16.67 -4.34 3.74
CA LEU A 41 15.69 -3.27 3.90
C LEU A 41 14.27 -3.81 3.79
N ALA A 42 13.99 -4.68 2.81
CA ALA A 42 12.67 -5.27 2.65
C ALA A 42 12.20 -6.05 3.88
N LYS A 43 13.10 -6.81 4.51
CA LYS A 43 12.84 -7.51 5.78
C LYS A 43 12.57 -6.57 6.96
N THR A 44 13.12 -5.36 6.99
CA THR A 44 12.76 -4.37 8.01
C THR A 44 11.41 -3.71 7.69
N ILE A 45 11.17 -3.32 6.44
CA ILE A 45 9.97 -2.58 6.05
C ILE A 45 8.70 -3.45 6.08
N VAL A 46 8.83 -4.76 5.90
CA VAL A 46 7.71 -5.71 6.01
C VAL A 46 7.18 -5.80 7.45
N GLU A 47 8.05 -5.70 8.46
CA GLU A 47 7.66 -5.67 9.88
C GLU A 47 6.82 -4.43 10.20
N TYR A 48 7.19 -3.25 9.66
CA TYR A 48 6.38 -2.04 9.79
C TYR A 48 5.02 -2.17 9.08
N ALA A 49 4.98 -2.78 7.89
CA ALA A 49 3.74 -3.04 7.15
C ALA A 49 2.82 -4.02 7.89
N SER A 50 3.39 -4.92 8.69
CA SER A 50 2.65 -5.86 9.52
C SER A 50 2.21 -5.24 10.86
N ALA A 51 3.09 -4.50 11.55
CA ALA A 51 2.81 -3.91 12.86
C ALA A 51 1.61 -2.93 12.85
N VAL A 52 1.34 -2.27 11.71
CA VAL A 52 0.18 -1.37 11.56
C VAL A 52 -1.17 -2.11 11.68
N TYR A 53 -1.19 -3.44 11.61
CA TYR A 53 -2.38 -4.26 11.85
C TYR A 53 -2.66 -4.55 13.32
N MET A 54 -1.75 -4.20 14.23
CA MET A 54 -1.96 -4.39 15.66
C MET A 54 -3.14 -3.57 16.18
N THR A 55 -3.95 -4.21 17.00
CA THR A 55 -5.23 -3.67 17.45
C THR A 55 -5.17 -3.05 18.84
N ASP A 56 -4.21 -3.49 19.66
CA ASP A 56 -3.84 -2.77 20.87
C ASP A 56 -3.08 -1.49 20.49
N LEU A 57 -3.83 -0.40 20.34
CA LEU A 57 -3.31 0.93 20.03
C LEU A 57 -2.34 1.44 21.09
N THR A 58 -2.47 0.99 22.34
CA THR A 58 -1.54 1.40 23.41
C THR A 58 -0.20 0.73 23.18
N ALA A 59 -0.19 -0.60 23.00
CA ALA A 59 1.02 -1.35 22.73
C ALA A 59 1.68 -0.92 21.41
N LEU A 60 0.90 -0.63 20.37
CA LEU A 60 1.42 -0.10 19.11
C LEU A 60 2.03 1.30 19.31
N TYR A 61 1.35 2.20 20.02
CA TYR A 61 1.84 3.56 20.26
C TYR A 61 3.10 3.59 21.14
N THR A 62 3.21 2.70 22.12
CA THR A 62 4.40 2.57 22.97
C THR A 62 5.49 1.68 22.36
N TRP A 63 5.24 1.14 21.16
CA TRP A 63 6.13 0.21 20.46
C TRP A 63 6.51 -1.03 21.27
N THR A 64 5.52 -1.61 21.95
CA THR A 64 5.64 -2.83 22.78
C THR A 64 4.72 -3.95 22.30
N CYS A 65 4.20 -3.84 21.08
CA CYS A 65 3.32 -4.82 20.48
C CYS A 65 4.07 -6.12 20.12
N SER A 66 3.35 -7.23 19.91
CA SER A 66 3.96 -8.53 19.56
C SER A 66 4.74 -8.52 18.24
N ARG A 67 4.47 -7.55 17.36
CA ARG A 67 5.15 -7.32 16.07
C ARG A 67 6.09 -6.11 16.10
N CYS A 68 6.30 -5.50 17.26
CA CYS A 68 7.14 -4.30 17.47
C CYS A 68 8.48 -4.72 18.08
N ASN A 69 9.16 -5.67 17.45
CA ASN A 69 10.39 -6.27 17.99
C ASN A 69 11.45 -6.41 16.89
N ASP A 70 12.53 -7.12 17.22
CA ASP A 70 13.61 -7.52 16.32
C ASP A 70 14.15 -6.35 15.48
N LEU A 71 13.86 -6.35 14.17
CA LEU A 71 14.36 -5.38 13.19
C LEU A 71 13.82 -3.96 13.40
N THR A 72 12.78 -3.80 14.22
CA THR A 72 12.12 -2.51 14.46
C THR A 72 12.24 -2.02 15.90
N GLN A 73 13.08 -2.67 16.74
CA GLN A 73 13.12 -2.42 18.19
C GLN A 73 13.40 -0.96 18.58
N ASP A 74 14.23 -0.25 17.81
CA ASP A 74 14.62 1.14 18.08
C ASP A 74 13.68 2.19 17.46
N PHE A 75 12.51 1.76 16.96
CA PHE A 75 11.59 2.67 16.31
C PHE A 75 10.98 3.67 17.30
N GLU A 76 11.09 4.94 16.95
CA GLU A 76 10.49 6.00 17.72
C GLU A 76 9.13 6.41 17.15
N MET A 77 8.05 5.92 17.77
CA MET A 77 6.69 6.34 17.46
C MET A 77 6.52 7.87 17.63
N ARG A 78 6.04 8.56 16.60
CA ARG A 78 5.77 10.01 16.63
C ARG A 78 4.28 10.34 16.57
N SER A 79 3.53 9.60 15.76
CA SER A 79 2.10 9.78 15.59
C SER A 79 1.40 8.46 15.29
N LEU A 80 0.33 8.14 16.00
CA LEU A 80 -0.63 7.10 15.65
C LEU A 80 -1.94 7.77 15.22
N ILE A 81 -2.47 7.37 14.06
CA ILE A 81 -3.60 8.01 13.38
C ILE A 81 -4.66 6.94 13.16
N VAL A 82 -5.87 7.19 13.69
CA VAL A 82 -7.00 6.28 13.55
C VAL A 82 -8.22 7.07 13.10
N ASP A 83 -8.69 6.75 11.88
CA ASP A 83 -9.97 7.21 11.36
C ASP A 83 -11.03 6.16 11.70
N VAL A 84 -11.83 6.46 12.72
CA VAL A 84 -12.82 5.51 13.25
C VAL A 84 -13.99 5.35 12.28
N GLU A 85 -14.38 6.42 11.59
CA GLU A 85 -15.51 6.43 10.67
C GLU A 85 -15.24 5.55 9.45
N ASN A 86 -14.02 5.63 8.90
CA ASN A 86 -13.61 4.90 7.71
C ASN A 86 -12.81 3.62 8.06
N CYS A 87 -12.61 3.33 9.34
CA CYS A 87 -11.82 2.22 9.87
C CYS A 87 -10.39 2.16 9.29
N LEU A 88 -9.75 3.32 9.13
CA LEU A 88 -8.38 3.45 8.62
C LEU A 88 -7.39 3.67 9.77
N GLN A 89 -6.18 3.16 9.59
CA GLN A 89 -5.12 3.26 10.58
C GLN A 89 -3.78 3.50 9.89
N ALA A 90 -2.98 4.39 10.46
CA ALA A 90 -1.61 4.64 10.03
C ALA A 90 -0.76 5.08 11.21
N PHE A 91 0.55 4.91 11.11
CA PHE A 91 1.49 5.54 12.03
C PHE A 91 2.62 6.23 11.28
N VAL A 92 3.22 7.19 11.96
CA VAL A 92 4.44 7.89 11.54
C VAL A 92 5.44 7.83 12.70
N GLY A 93 6.66 7.41 12.41
CA GLY A 93 7.74 7.40 13.40
C GLY A 93 9.11 7.51 12.75
N VAL A 94 10.17 7.43 13.56
CA VAL A 94 11.56 7.55 13.10
C VAL A 94 12.28 6.26 13.40
N ASP A 95 12.90 5.69 12.37
CA ASP A 95 13.88 4.61 12.51
C ASP A 95 15.28 5.25 12.48
N HIS A 96 15.99 5.16 13.61
CA HIS A 96 17.32 5.74 13.77
C HIS A 96 18.42 4.95 13.05
N ASN A 97 18.22 3.65 12.83
CA ASN A 97 19.17 2.79 12.12
C ASN A 97 19.11 3.04 10.62
N LEU A 98 17.90 3.20 10.07
CA LEU A 98 17.69 3.59 8.68
C LEU A 98 17.89 5.09 8.44
N ASN A 99 17.95 5.89 9.52
CA ASN A 99 17.96 7.36 9.47
C ASN A 99 16.82 7.90 8.59
N ALA A 100 15.61 7.40 8.82
CA ALA A 100 14.44 7.67 7.99
C ALA A 100 13.16 7.80 8.82
N ILE A 101 12.21 8.59 8.31
CA ILE A 101 10.84 8.62 8.80
C ILE A 101 10.07 7.48 8.14
N ILE A 102 9.44 6.63 8.94
CA ILE A 102 8.60 5.54 8.45
C ILE A 102 7.14 5.97 8.54
N VAL A 103 6.41 5.78 7.44
CA VAL A 103 4.95 5.92 7.37
C VAL A 103 4.38 4.56 6.99
N ALA A 104 3.63 3.93 7.89
CA ALA A 104 2.94 2.68 7.60
C ALA A 104 1.42 2.89 7.58
N ILE A 105 0.75 2.35 6.56
CA ILE A 105 -0.70 2.47 6.39
C ILE A 105 -1.33 1.08 6.35
N ARG A 106 -2.34 0.86 7.19
CA ARG A 106 -3.07 -0.41 7.28
C ARG A 106 -3.98 -0.61 6.07
N GLY A 107 -4.02 -1.83 5.56
CA GLY A 107 -5.03 -2.26 4.59
C GLY A 107 -6.33 -2.74 5.23
N THR A 108 -7.06 -3.57 4.49
CA THR A 108 -8.32 -4.17 4.93
C THR A 108 -8.04 -5.41 5.81
N GLN A 109 -8.94 -5.74 6.74
CA GLN A 109 -8.88 -6.96 7.58
C GLN A 109 -9.34 -8.21 6.78
N GLU A 110 -8.82 -9.42 7.06
CA GLU A 110 -8.99 -10.62 6.20
C GLU A 110 -10.43 -10.91 5.76
N ASN A 111 -11.39 -11.00 6.70
CA ASN A 111 -12.80 -11.31 6.38
C ASN A 111 -13.43 -10.25 5.47
N SER A 112 -12.90 -9.04 5.54
CA SER A 112 -13.28 -7.93 4.67
C SER A 112 -12.46 -7.91 3.39
N VAL A 113 -11.21 -8.41 3.36
CA VAL A 113 -10.36 -8.45 2.16
C VAL A 113 -11.06 -9.25 1.05
N GLN A 114 -11.66 -10.41 1.35
CA GLN A 114 -12.35 -11.19 0.32
C GLN A 114 -13.56 -10.45 -0.27
N ASN A 115 -14.36 -9.77 0.57
CA ASN A 115 -15.49 -8.98 0.11
C ASN A 115 -15.04 -7.73 -0.65
N TRP A 116 -13.99 -7.09 -0.15
CA TRP A 116 -13.36 -5.93 -0.75
C TRP A 116 -12.76 -6.26 -2.12
N ILE A 117 -12.11 -7.42 -2.27
CA ILE A 117 -11.63 -7.93 -3.56
C ILE A 117 -12.78 -8.10 -4.55
N LYS A 118 -13.91 -8.67 -4.11
CA LYS A 118 -15.10 -8.76 -4.97
C LYS A 118 -15.53 -7.37 -5.41
N ASP A 119 -15.64 -6.42 -4.49
CA ASP A 119 -16.03 -5.04 -4.81
C ASP A 119 -15.04 -4.35 -5.77
N LEU A 120 -13.75 -4.57 -5.59
CA LEU A 120 -12.66 -4.05 -6.42
C LEU A 120 -12.72 -4.57 -7.86
N VAL A 121 -13.17 -5.81 -8.06
CA VAL A 121 -13.37 -6.37 -9.41
C VAL A 121 -14.48 -5.62 -10.15
N TRP A 122 -15.54 -5.22 -9.44
CA TRP A 122 -16.73 -4.60 -10.03
C TRP A 122 -16.65 -3.07 -10.15
N LYS A 123 -15.84 -2.40 -9.33
CA LYS A 123 -15.62 -0.94 -9.37
C LYS A 123 -14.31 -0.61 -10.10
N GLN A 124 -14.38 0.03 -11.27
CA GLN A 124 -13.20 0.33 -12.11
C GLN A 124 -12.99 1.86 -12.27
N LEU A 125 -11.98 2.29 -13.02
CA LEU A 125 -11.42 3.66 -13.05
C LEU A 125 -12.48 4.79 -13.09
N ASP A 126 -12.69 5.44 -11.95
CA ASP A 126 -13.79 6.41 -11.81
C ASP A 126 -13.31 7.87 -11.69
N LEU A 127 -12.05 8.13 -11.35
CA LEU A 127 -11.62 9.48 -10.96
C LEU A 127 -10.36 9.95 -11.70
N SER A 128 -10.41 11.17 -12.26
CA SER A 128 -9.26 11.88 -12.82
C SER A 128 -8.37 12.40 -11.69
N TYR A 129 -7.08 12.07 -11.72
CA TYR A 129 -6.15 12.56 -10.71
C TYR A 129 -5.93 14.08 -10.87
N PRO A 130 -5.99 14.88 -9.79
CA PRO A 130 -5.81 16.33 -9.87
C PRO A 130 -4.47 16.71 -10.51
N ASP A 131 -4.48 17.74 -11.36
CA ASP A 131 -3.29 18.32 -11.99
C ASP A 131 -2.42 17.35 -12.82
N MET A 132 -2.95 16.17 -13.17
CA MET A 132 -2.30 15.20 -14.05
C MET A 132 -3.21 14.83 -15.23
N PRO A 133 -3.07 15.49 -16.39
CA PRO A 133 -3.93 15.24 -17.54
C PRO A 133 -3.96 13.77 -17.96
N ASN A 134 -5.17 13.23 -18.14
CA ASN A 134 -5.46 11.85 -18.52
C ASN A 134 -5.04 10.76 -17.50
N ALA A 135 -4.47 11.14 -16.35
CA ALA A 135 -4.23 10.21 -15.26
C ALA A 135 -5.57 9.86 -14.59
N LYS A 136 -5.86 8.56 -14.51
CA LYS A 136 -7.05 8.04 -13.82
C LYS A 136 -6.63 7.10 -12.72
N VAL A 137 -7.37 7.13 -11.62
CA VAL A 137 -7.10 6.33 -10.42
C VAL A 137 -8.36 5.66 -9.91
N HIS A 138 -8.18 4.63 -9.08
CA HIS A 138 -9.28 3.99 -8.39
C HIS A 138 -9.88 4.95 -7.34
N SER A 139 -11.17 5.29 -7.49
CA SER A 139 -11.87 6.26 -6.65
C SER A 139 -11.85 5.89 -5.17
N GLY A 140 -12.05 4.61 -4.85
CA GLY A 140 -12.01 4.08 -3.48
C GLY A 140 -10.67 4.37 -2.79
N PHE A 141 -9.55 3.84 -3.29
CA PHE A 141 -8.21 4.10 -2.76
C PHE A 141 -7.89 5.59 -2.65
N PHE A 142 -8.16 6.36 -3.70
CA PHE A 142 -7.88 7.78 -3.70
C PHE A 142 -8.71 8.50 -2.63
N SER A 143 -10.00 8.20 -2.50
CA SER A 143 -10.87 8.80 -1.49
C SER A 143 -10.45 8.40 -0.07
N SER A 144 -10.12 7.13 0.17
CA SER A 144 -9.68 6.65 1.49
C SER A 144 -8.41 7.35 1.97
N TYR A 145 -7.51 7.72 1.07
CA TYR A 145 -6.35 8.54 1.42
C TYR A 145 -6.66 10.04 1.46
N ASN A 146 -7.22 10.59 0.38
CA ASN A 146 -7.32 12.02 0.13
C ASN A 146 -8.46 12.72 0.87
N ASN A 147 -9.59 12.04 1.04
CA ASN A 147 -10.82 12.63 1.57
C ASN A 147 -11.06 12.26 3.05
N THR A 148 -10.05 11.72 3.72
CA THR A 148 -10.09 11.34 5.14
C THR A 148 -9.01 12.10 5.91
N ILE A 149 -8.97 11.90 7.23
CA ILE A 149 -7.94 12.54 8.07
C ILE A 149 -6.53 12.06 7.73
N LEU A 150 -6.37 10.90 7.06
CA LEU A 150 -5.07 10.27 6.85
C LEU A 150 -4.10 11.20 6.13
N ARG A 151 -4.49 11.79 4.99
CA ARG A 151 -3.62 12.67 4.21
C ARG A 151 -3.08 13.84 5.04
N LEU A 152 -3.97 14.53 5.76
CA LEU A 152 -3.62 15.70 6.56
C LEU A 152 -2.76 15.32 7.77
N ALA A 153 -3.16 14.29 8.51
CA ALA A 153 -2.48 13.84 9.72
C ALA A 153 -1.07 13.29 9.40
N ILE A 154 -0.93 12.47 8.36
CA ILE A 154 0.37 11.93 7.93
C ILE A 154 1.28 13.06 7.46
N THR A 155 0.81 13.95 6.58
CA THR A 155 1.63 15.07 6.08
C THR A 155 2.12 15.95 7.24
N SER A 156 1.24 16.25 8.20
CA SER A 156 1.57 17.05 9.38
C SER A 156 2.60 16.34 10.27
N ALA A 157 2.43 15.04 10.53
CA ALA A 157 3.35 14.25 11.34
C ALA A 157 4.75 14.13 10.71
N VAL A 158 4.82 13.88 9.39
CA VAL A 158 6.08 13.85 8.64
C VAL A 158 6.78 15.20 8.69
N HIS A 159 6.05 16.30 8.46
CA HIS A 159 6.63 17.65 8.54
C HIS A 159 7.17 17.96 9.94
N LYS A 160 6.42 17.62 11.00
CA LYS A 160 6.88 17.77 12.39
C LYS A 160 8.13 16.93 12.67
N ALA A 161 8.19 15.69 12.18
CA ALA A 161 9.36 14.83 12.34
C ALA A 161 10.60 15.40 11.62
N ARG A 162 10.49 15.84 10.35
CA ARG A 162 11.63 16.46 9.63
C ARG A 162 12.12 17.74 10.32
N LYS A 163 11.23 18.52 10.94
CA LYS A 163 11.63 19.68 11.75
C LYS A 163 12.45 19.29 12.99
N THR A 164 12.18 18.14 13.59
CA THR A 164 12.87 17.67 14.80
C THR A 164 14.17 16.93 14.49
N TYR A 165 14.19 16.07 13.47
CA TYR A 165 15.30 15.15 13.18
C TYR A 165 16.13 15.58 11.95
N GLY A 166 15.78 16.70 11.32
CA GLY A 166 16.44 17.22 10.11
C GLY A 166 15.79 16.70 8.83
N ASP A 167 16.42 17.02 7.70
CA ASP A 167 15.93 16.72 6.36
C ASP A 167 16.06 15.23 5.96
N ILE A 168 15.95 14.31 6.93
CA ILE A 168 15.99 12.86 6.70
C ILE A 168 14.89 12.39 5.74
N GLY A 169 15.17 11.28 5.05
CA GLY A 169 14.28 10.70 4.06
C GLY A 169 13.01 10.09 4.66
N VAL A 170 12.01 9.83 3.83
CA VAL A 170 10.73 9.23 4.21
C VAL A 170 10.53 7.92 3.46
N ILE A 171 10.30 6.83 4.20
CA ILE A 171 9.91 5.53 3.63
C ILE A 171 8.44 5.32 3.93
N VAL A 172 7.64 5.19 2.88
CA VAL A 172 6.21 4.91 2.98
C VAL A 172 5.98 3.44 2.66
N THR A 173 5.19 2.77 3.52
CA THR A 173 4.87 1.36 3.37
C THR A 173 3.40 1.08 3.66
N GLY A 174 2.95 -0.05 3.12
CA GLY A 174 1.60 -0.54 3.33
C GLY A 174 1.39 -1.88 2.65
N HIS A 175 0.53 -2.69 3.25
CA HIS A 175 0.10 -3.97 2.72
C HIS A 175 -1.31 -3.87 2.12
N SER A 176 -1.61 -4.61 1.05
CA SER A 176 -2.96 -4.69 0.47
C SER A 176 -3.52 -3.31 0.06
N MET A 177 -4.76 -3.00 0.43
CA MET A 177 -5.35 -1.65 0.32
C MET A 177 -4.47 -0.55 0.95
N GLY A 178 -3.73 -0.89 2.01
CA GLY A 178 -2.76 0.00 2.65
C GLY A 178 -1.62 0.37 1.71
N GLY A 179 -1.17 -0.57 0.88
CA GLY A 179 -0.19 -0.31 -0.18
C GLY A 179 -0.72 0.66 -1.23
N ALA A 180 -2.00 0.56 -1.60
CA ALA A 180 -2.62 1.49 -2.55
C ALA A 180 -2.69 2.92 -1.99
N MET A 181 -3.05 3.07 -0.72
CA MET A 181 -3.02 4.37 -0.03
C MET A 181 -1.59 4.87 0.17
N ALA A 182 -0.64 3.97 0.46
CA ALA A 182 0.78 4.29 0.58
C ALA A 182 1.34 4.87 -0.71
N ALA A 183 0.92 4.38 -1.88
CA ALA A 183 1.28 4.98 -3.16
C ALA A 183 0.84 6.45 -3.25
N PHE A 184 -0.44 6.76 -2.98
CA PHE A 184 -0.90 8.15 -2.99
C PHE A 184 -0.19 9.02 -1.94
N CYS A 185 0.10 8.45 -0.77
CA CYS A 185 0.87 9.11 0.27
C CYS A 185 2.29 9.46 -0.17
N ALA A 186 3.01 8.50 -0.76
CA ALA A 186 4.35 8.71 -1.27
C ALA A 186 4.37 9.77 -2.38
N LEU A 187 3.38 9.77 -3.29
CA LEU A 187 3.27 10.78 -4.33
C LEU A 187 3.03 12.18 -3.76
N ASP A 188 2.10 12.34 -2.81
CA ASP A 188 1.80 13.62 -2.16
C ASP A 188 3.02 14.15 -1.38
N LEU A 189 3.75 13.27 -0.69
CA LEU A 189 4.99 13.63 0.01
C LEU A 189 6.11 13.98 -0.97
N ALA A 190 6.28 13.24 -2.07
CA ALA A 190 7.33 13.49 -3.05
C ALA A 190 7.13 14.83 -3.77
N ILE A 191 5.89 15.21 -4.06
CA ILE A 191 5.57 16.53 -4.62
C ILE A 191 5.94 17.66 -3.64
N LYS A 192 5.74 17.46 -2.33
CA LYS A 192 6.00 18.46 -1.28
C LYS A 192 7.47 18.54 -0.87
N LEU A 193 8.15 17.40 -0.78
CA LEU A 193 9.49 17.27 -0.20
C LEU A 193 10.57 17.09 -1.26
N GLY A 194 10.22 16.78 -2.50
CA GLY A 194 11.14 16.39 -3.57
C GLY A 194 11.24 14.87 -3.73
N SER A 195 11.36 14.42 -4.98
CA SER A 195 11.36 13.00 -5.37
C SER A 195 12.44 12.17 -4.67
N ASP A 196 13.63 12.71 -4.49
CA ASP A 196 14.76 11.98 -3.91
C ASP A 196 14.60 11.72 -2.39
N ASN A 197 13.68 12.42 -1.74
CA ASN A 197 13.45 12.32 -0.29
C ASN A 197 12.39 11.27 0.09
N VAL A 198 11.75 10.62 -0.88
CA VAL A 198 10.65 9.69 -0.63
C VAL A 198 10.90 8.36 -1.32
N GLN A 199 10.80 7.29 -0.54
CA GLN A 199 10.81 5.91 -1.02
C GLN A 199 9.46 5.24 -0.73
N LEU A 200 8.95 4.47 -1.68
CA LEU A 200 7.79 3.62 -1.49
C LEU A 200 8.21 2.15 -1.50
N MET A 201 7.77 1.39 -0.50
CA MET A 201 7.87 -0.06 -0.52
C MET A 201 6.54 -0.67 -0.09
N THR A 202 5.90 -1.45 -0.95
CA THR A 202 4.57 -2.01 -0.66
C THR A 202 4.54 -3.52 -0.83
N PHE A 203 3.58 -4.15 -0.15
CA PHE A 203 3.40 -5.61 -0.12
C PHE A 203 1.98 -5.93 -0.59
N GLY A 204 1.82 -6.78 -1.61
CA GLY A 204 0.50 -7.17 -2.10
C GLY A 204 -0.33 -5.99 -2.63
N GLN A 205 0.34 -4.96 -3.17
CA GLN A 205 -0.32 -3.74 -3.62
C GLN A 205 -1.18 -4.02 -4.87
N PRO A 206 -2.47 -3.67 -4.87
CA PRO A 206 -3.30 -3.70 -6.08
C PRO A 206 -2.87 -2.60 -7.06
N ARG A 207 -3.32 -2.68 -8.32
CA ARG A 207 -3.14 -1.59 -9.28
C ARG A 207 -3.94 -0.38 -8.85
N VAL A 208 -3.32 0.80 -8.90
CA VAL A 208 -3.92 2.04 -8.34
C VAL A 208 -4.47 3.00 -9.39
N GLY A 209 -3.95 2.97 -10.62
CA GLY A 209 -4.35 3.87 -11.68
C GLY A 209 -4.05 3.32 -13.07
N ASN A 210 -4.31 4.13 -14.11
CA ASN A 210 -4.03 3.77 -15.49
C ASN A 210 -2.54 3.96 -15.86
N ALA A 211 -2.15 3.54 -17.06
CA ALA A 211 -0.76 3.68 -17.56
C ALA A 211 -0.21 5.12 -17.50
N VAL A 212 -1.09 6.11 -17.71
CA VAL A 212 -0.71 7.54 -17.63
C VAL A 212 -0.36 7.91 -16.18
N PHE A 213 -1.18 7.51 -15.22
CA PHE A 213 -0.88 7.69 -13.80
C PHE A 213 0.41 6.96 -13.40
N ALA A 214 0.58 5.69 -13.81
CA ALA A 214 1.79 4.92 -13.52
C ALA A 214 3.07 5.59 -14.05
N SER A 215 3.00 6.22 -15.24
CA SER A 215 4.12 6.97 -15.82
C SER A 215 4.44 8.24 -15.04
N TYR A 216 3.43 9.00 -14.61
CA TYR A 216 3.64 10.15 -13.73
C TYR A 216 4.20 9.70 -12.37
N PHE A 217 3.68 8.63 -11.81
CA PHE A 217 4.12 8.07 -10.54
C PHE A 217 5.60 7.74 -10.57
N ALA A 218 6.04 6.97 -11.56
CA ALA A 218 7.45 6.58 -11.72
C ALA A 218 8.39 7.80 -11.87
N LYS A 219 7.90 8.91 -12.41
CA LYS A 219 8.66 10.16 -12.51
C LYS A 219 8.80 10.87 -11.16
N TYR A 220 7.74 10.93 -10.35
CA TYR A 220 7.73 11.66 -9.09
C TYR A 220 8.25 10.84 -7.90
N VAL A 221 8.09 9.52 -7.94
CA VAL A 221 8.51 8.59 -6.88
C VAL A 221 9.35 7.48 -7.54
N PRO A 222 10.55 7.80 -8.05
CA PRO A 222 11.39 6.82 -8.76
C PRO A 222 11.88 5.70 -7.83
N ASN A 223 11.95 5.98 -6.52
CA ASN A 223 12.42 5.08 -5.48
C ASN A 223 11.27 4.17 -5.00
N THR A 224 10.73 3.34 -5.91
CA THR A 224 9.54 2.52 -5.64
C THR A 224 9.79 1.03 -5.87
N ILE A 225 9.49 0.22 -4.85
CA ILE A 225 9.51 -1.24 -4.90
C ILE A 225 8.14 -1.79 -4.50
N ARG A 226 7.61 -2.71 -5.31
CA ARG A 226 6.39 -3.46 -5.00
C ARG A 226 6.74 -4.94 -4.85
N LEU A 227 6.52 -5.51 -3.69
CA LEU A 227 6.70 -6.92 -3.42
C LEU A 227 5.39 -7.67 -3.70
N VAL A 228 5.48 -8.76 -4.46
CA VAL A 228 4.37 -9.67 -4.76
C VAL A 228 4.78 -11.06 -4.31
N HIS A 229 3.97 -11.71 -3.48
CA HIS A 229 4.27 -13.03 -2.94
C HIS A 229 3.48 -14.13 -3.68
N GLY A 230 4.19 -15.14 -4.15
CA GLY A 230 3.65 -16.35 -4.77
C GLY A 230 2.59 -16.05 -5.81
N HIS A 231 1.40 -16.58 -5.57
CA HIS A 231 0.21 -16.42 -6.40
C HIS A 231 -0.80 -15.41 -5.84
N ASP A 232 -0.36 -14.43 -5.05
CA ASP A 232 -1.24 -13.42 -4.47
C ASP A 232 -2.16 -12.78 -5.54
N ILE A 233 -3.46 -12.91 -5.33
CA ILE A 233 -4.48 -12.36 -6.22
C ILE A 233 -4.55 -10.83 -6.22
N VAL A 234 -4.17 -10.15 -5.14
CA VAL A 234 -4.45 -8.71 -4.97
C VAL A 234 -3.66 -7.83 -5.93
N PRO A 235 -2.36 -8.05 -6.19
CA PRO A 235 -1.61 -7.34 -7.23
C PRO A 235 -2.17 -7.54 -8.64
N HIS A 236 -2.99 -8.57 -8.86
CA HIS A 236 -3.65 -8.81 -10.14
C HIS A 236 -4.96 -8.03 -10.30
N LEU A 237 -5.32 -7.22 -9.30
CA LEU A 237 -6.55 -6.45 -9.28
C LEU A 237 -6.30 -4.93 -9.18
N PRO A 238 -7.17 -4.08 -9.77
CA PRO A 238 -8.19 -4.46 -10.74
C PRO A 238 -7.60 -5.14 -11.99
N PRO A 239 -8.39 -5.94 -12.75
CA PRO A 239 -7.85 -6.79 -13.81
C PRO A 239 -7.16 -6.02 -14.92
N TYR A 240 -6.04 -6.58 -15.39
CA TYR A 240 -5.35 -6.11 -16.58
C TYR A 240 -5.94 -6.74 -17.85
N PHE A 241 -6.30 -5.91 -18.83
CA PHE A 241 -6.81 -6.37 -20.12
C PHE A 241 -5.85 -6.01 -21.25
N SER A 242 -5.11 -7.00 -21.77
CA SER A 242 -4.12 -6.80 -22.85
C SER A 242 -4.71 -6.14 -24.11
N PHE A 243 -5.98 -6.42 -24.43
CA PHE A 243 -6.68 -5.86 -25.59
C PHE A 243 -7.18 -4.42 -25.37
N LEU A 244 -7.16 -3.92 -24.12
CA LEU A 244 -7.53 -2.55 -23.74
C LEU A 244 -6.42 -1.91 -22.90
N SER A 245 -5.16 -2.12 -23.28
CA SER A 245 -3.99 -1.67 -22.50
C SER A 245 -3.99 -0.16 -22.18
N LYS A 246 -4.58 0.69 -23.02
CA LYS A 246 -4.67 2.14 -22.76
C LYS A 246 -5.77 2.56 -21.78
N LEU A 247 -6.72 1.67 -21.49
CA LEU A 247 -7.89 1.94 -20.65
C LEU A 247 -7.95 1.06 -19.39
N THR A 248 -6.99 0.16 -19.22
CA THR A 248 -6.88 -0.71 -18.04
C THR A 248 -6.01 -0.07 -16.96
N TYR A 249 -6.05 -0.67 -15.77
CA TYR A 249 -5.15 -0.32 -14.69
C TYR A 249 -3.74 -0.83 -15.00
N HIS A 250 -2.74 -0.09 -14.58
CA HIS A 250 -1.33 -0.45 -14.69
C HIS A 250 -0.64 -0.21 -13.36
N HIS A 251 0.26 -1.11 -13.03
CA HIS A 251 1.27 -0.88 -12.03
C HIS A 251 2.35 0.08 -12.53
N PHE A 252 2.94 0.81 -11.60
CA PHE A 252 4.24 1.45 -11.78
C PHE A 252 5.38 0.48 -11.44
N PRO A 253 6.59 0.68 -12.01
CA PRO A 253 7.78 -0.07 -11.60
C PRO A 253 8.21 0.26 -10.15
N ARG A 254 8.97 -0.58 -9.47
CA ARG A 254 9.53 -1.89 -9.87
C ARG A 254 8.86 -3.02 -9.08
N GLU A 255 8.54 -4.13 -9.74
CA GLU A 255 8.07 -5.36 -9.06
C GLU A 255 9.25 -6.22 -8.61
N VAL A 256 9.13 -6.80 -7.43
CA VAL A 256 9.95 -7.91 -6.94
C VAL A 256 9.01 -9.05 -6.61
N TRP A 257 9.08 -10.11 -7.41
CA TRP A 257 8.24 -11.29 -7.25
C TRP A 257 8.97 -12.31 -6.39
N ILE A 258 8.36 -12.67 -5.27
CA ILE A 258 8.91 -13.57 -4.25
C ILE A 258 8.17 -14.88 -4.33
N ASP A 259 8.90 -15.99 -4.40
CA ASP A 259 8.33 -17.33 -4.31
C ASP A 259 9.04 -18.09 -3.17
N GLU A 260 8.26 -18.51 -2.18
CA GLU A 260 8.72 -19.25 -1.00
C GLU A 260 8.32 -20.73 -1.15
N SER A 261 9.21 -21.52 -1.73
CA SER A 261 9.00 -22.95 -1.96
C SER A 261 10.02 -23.78 -1.19
N ASP A 262 9.58 -24.80 -0.45
CA ASP A 262 10.43 -25.78 0.23
C ASP A 262 11.52 -25.18 1.15
N GLY A 263 11.22 -24.05 1.81
CA GLY A 263 12.15 -23.36 2.72
C GLY A 263 13.23 -22.53 2.02
N ASN A 264 13.14 -22.35 0.71
CA ASN A 264 13.99 -21.45 -0.06
C ASN A 264 13.17 -20.26 -0.60
N THR A 265 13.60 -19.04 -0.28
CA THR A 265 13.02 -17.80 -0.82
C THR A 265 13.74 -17.46 -2.11
N THR A 266 12.99 -17.41 -3.22
CA THR A 266 13.50 -16.93 -4.51
C THR A 266 12.93 -15.56 -4.81
N GLU A 267 13.77 -14.65 -5.30
CA GLU A 267 13.41 -13.25 -5.52
C GLU A 267 13.75 -12.87 -6.96
N GLN A 268 12.73 -12.53 -7.72
CA GLN A 268 12.87 -12.10 -9.10
C GLN A 268 12.60 -10.60 -9.20
N ILE A 269 13.64 -9.84 -9.52
CA ILE A 269 13.53 -8.41 -9.83
C ILE A 269 13.02 -8.27 -11.27
N CYS A 270 11.81 -7.75 -11.44
CA CYS A 270 11.14 -7.61 -12.73
C CYS A 270 11.68 -6.44 -13.54
N ASP A 271 11.22 -6.21 -14.77
CA ASP A 271 11.61 -5.06 -15.58
C ASP A 271 10.99 -3.71 -15.10
N ALA A 272 11.32 -2.62 -15.81
CA ALA A 272 10.85 -1.28 -15.48
C ALA A 272 9.47 -0.94 -16.08
N SER A 273 8.77 -1.89 -16.70
CA SER A 273 7.48 -1.65 -17.34
C SER A 273 6.33 -1.49 -16.33
N GLY A 274 6.51 -2.04 -15.12
CA GLY A 274 5.46 -2.18 -14.11
C GLY A 274 4.59 -3.42 -14.30
N GLU A 275 4.54 -4.01 -15.50
CA GLU A 275 3.69 -5.16 -15.86
C GLU A 275 4.53 -6.22 -16.63
N ASP A 276 5.65 -6.65 -16.05
CA ASP A 276 6.60 -7.57 -16.71
C ASP A 276 5.94 -8.93 -17.02
N PRO A 277 5.89 -9.38 -18.30
CA PRO A 277 5.38 -10.70 -18.67
C PRO A 277 6.01 -11.88 -17.97
N ASN A 278 7.25 -11.74 -17.49
CA ASN A 278 8.04 -12.84 -16.95
C ASN A 278 7.95 -12.94 -15.43
N CYS A 279 7.27 -12.00 -14.76
CA CYS A 279 7.04 -12.00 -13.32
C CYS A 279 5.61 -12.43 -12.97
N CYS A 280 5.00 -11.88 -11.90
CA CYS A 280 3.70 -12.36 -11.41
C CYS A 280 2.63 -12.29 -12.51
N ARG A 281 2.71 -11.36 -13.47
CA ARG A 281 1.77 -11.25 -14.60
C ARG A 281 1.67 -12.53 -15.45
N CYS A 282 2.67 -13.41 -15.39
CA CYS A 282 2.64 -14.67 -16.11
C CYS A 282 1.64 -15.70 -15.55
N LEU A 283 1.19 -15.50 -14.32
CA LEU A 283 0.32 -16.43 -13.61
C LEU A 283 -1.08 -16.49 -14.25
N SER A 284 -1.63 -17.71 -14.31
CA SER A 284 -3.00 -17.92 -14.73
C SER A 284 -3.95 -17.37 -13.66
N ILE A 285 -5.07 -16.77 -14.08
CA ILE A 285 -6.09 -16.32 -13.14
C ILE A 285 -6.65 -17.45 -12.27
N LEU A 286 -6.57 -18.70 -12.76
CA LEU A 286 -7.01 -19.90 -12.05
C LEU A 286 -6.02 -20.39 -10.98
N SER A 287 -4.76 -19.94 -11.03
CA SER A 287 -3.73 -20.28 -10.04
C SER A 287 -3.60 -19.23 -8.93
N LEU A 288 -4.32 -18.11 -9.01
CA LEU A 288 -4.24 -17.05 -8.00
C LEU A 288 -4.86 -17.50 -6.67
N SER A 289 -4.22 -17.10 -5.58
CA SER A 289 -4.52 -17.49 -4.21
C SER A 289 -4.65 -16.24 -3.34
N ILE A 290 -5.69 -16.20 -2.52
CA ILE A 290 -5.78 -15.17 -1.47
C ILE A 290 -4.92 -15.52 -0.26
N GLN A 291 -4.53 -16.79 -0.09
CA GLN A 291 -3.71 -17.21 1.05
C GLN A 291 -2.31 -16.58 0.98
N ASP A 292 -1.75 -16.48 -0.22
CA ASP A 292 -0.43 -15.92 -0.48
C ASP A 292 -0.38 -14.41 -0.21
N HIS A 293 -1.54 -13.76 -0.06
CA HIS A 293 -1.67 -12.36 0.33
C HIS A 293 -1.38 -12.12 1.81
N PHE A 294 -1.49 -13.13 2.67
CA PHE A 294 -1.41 -12.94 4.12
C PHE A 294 -0.01 -13.12 4.71
N THR A 295 0.98 -13.46 3.88
CA THR A 295 2.36 -13.62 4.34
C THR A 295 3.32 -13.03 3.33
N TYR A 296 4.30 -12.28 3.81
CA TYR A 296 5.34 -11.68 2.99
C TYR A 296 6.69 -11.80 3.71
N LEU A 297 7.68 -12.40 3.05
CA LEU A 297 9.02 -12.62 3.63
C LEU A 297 8.99 -13.35 4.99
N GLY A 298 8.08 -14.31 5.13
CA GLY A 298 7.82 -15.03 6.40
C GLY A 298 7.09 -14.23 7.48
N VAL A 299 6.68 -12.98 7.22
CA VAL A 299 5.96 -12.13 8.16
C VAL A 299 4.46 -12.17 7.87
N ASP A 300 3.69 -12.43 8.92
CA ASP A 300 2.23 -12.47 8.88
C ASP A 300 1.63 -11.06 8.72
N MET A 301 0.65 -10.91 7.83
CA MET A 301 0.00 -9.63 7.49
C MET A 301 -1.46 -9.53 7.96
N GLU A 302 -1.90 -10.54 8.72
CA GLU A 302 -3.24 -10.64 9.27
C GLU A 302 -3.46 -9.67 10.44
N SER A 303 -4.71 -9.36 10.74
CA SER A 303 -5.08 -8.58 11.94
C SER A 303 -5.02 -9.49 13.16
N ASP A 304 -4.43 -9.03 14.28
CA ASP A 304 -4.35 -9.82 15.51
C ASP A 304 -5.71 -10.03 16.20
N ASP A 305 -6.70 -9.20 15.87
CA ASP A 305 -8.11 -9.40 16.21
C ASP A 305 -9.05 -8.98 15.06
N TRP A 306 -10.12 -9.75 14.89
CA TRP A 306 -11.20 -9.64 13.91
C TRP A 306 -12.27 -8.62 14.30
N SER A 307 -12.24 -8.14 15.55
CA SER A 307 -13.29 -7.28 16.11
C SER A 307 -13.13 -5.79 15.79
N THR A 308 -12.14 -5.37 15.01
CA THR A 308 -11.47 -4.07 15.28
C THR A 308 -11.98 -2.85 14.53
N CYS A 309 -13.00 -3.01 13.68
CA CYS A 309 -13.91 -1.89 13.41
C CYS A 309 -15.01 -1.72 14.49
N ARG A 310 -15.02 -2.56 15.54
CA ARG A 310 -15.65 -2.35 16.85
C ARG A 310 -14.54 -2.27 17.91
N ILE A 311 -13.79 -1.18 17.97
CA ILE A 311 -12.71 -1.01 18.97
C ILE A 311 -13.23 -1.38 20.37
N ILE A 312 -12.53 -2.34 20.98
CA ILE A 312 -12.68 -2.82 22.34
C ILE A 312 -12.55 -1.63 23.29
N THR A 313 -13.67 -1.30 23.92
CA THR A 313 -13.71 -0.50 25.14
C THR A 313 -13.02 -1.30 26.24
N ALA A 314 -11.70 -1.11 26.40
CA ALA A 314 -11.14 -1.19 27.75
C ALA A 314 -11.93 -0.17 28.59
N GLN A 315 -12.35 -0.57 29.80
CA GLN A 315 -13.30 0.13 30.68
C GLN A 315 -12.95 1.62 30.99
N SER A 316 -11.79 2.10 30.56
CA SER A 316 -11.40 3.51 30.56
C SER A 316 -12.06 4.37 29.45
N VAL A 317 -12.51 3.78 28.33
CA VAL A 317 -13.16 4.50 27.20
C VAL A 317 -14.68 4.64 27.37
N GLU A 318 -15.31 3.82 28.23
CA GLU A 318 -16.77 3.86 28.42
C GLU A 318 -17.25 5.16 29.08
N ARG A 319 -16.35 5.89 29.77
CA ARG A 319 -16.58 7.29 30.19
C ARG A 319 -16.45 8.31 29.06
N LEU A 320 -15.63 8.06 28.03
CA LEU A 320 -15.45 8.93 26.86
C LEU A 320 -16.53 8.71 25.79
N ARG A 321 -17.10 7.51 25.71
CA ARG A 321 -18.09 7.10 24.69
C ARG A 321 -19.42 7.86 24.76
N LYS A 322 -19.72 8.51 25.90
CA LYS A 322 -20.89 9.40 25.99
C LYS A 322 -20.68 10.74 25.28
N HIS A 323 -19.48 11.01 24.74
CA HIS A 323 -19.13 12.32 24.16
C HIS A 323 -18.48 12.32 22.76
N LEU A 324 -18.13 11.19 22.15
CA LEU A 324 -17.27 11.22 20.95
C LEU A 324 -17.84 10.54 19.70
N SER A 325 -18.20 11.39 18.75
CA SER A 325 -18.41 11.11 17.32
C SER A 325 -17.12 11.50 16.56
N SER A 326 -15.95 10.98 16.92
CA SER A 326 -14.68 11.67 16.61
C SER A 326 -13.49 10.77 16.24
N ASN A 327 -12.65 11.28 15.35
CA ASN A 327 -11.35 10.72 14.94
C ASN A 327 -10.27 10.85 16.03
N ILE A 328 -9.29 9.93 16.06
CA ILE A 328 -8.26 9.86 17.10
C ILE A 328 -6.86 10.03 16.51
N ILE A 329 -6.10 10.98 17.05
CA ILE A 329 -4.68 11.19 16.75
C ILE A 329 -3.92 11.21 18.08
N MET A 330 -2.85 10.41 18.18
CA MET A 330 -1.99 10.35 19.38
C MET A 330 -0.57 10.78 19.00
N THR A 331 0.00 11.77 19.71
CA THR A 331 1.36 12.28 19.44
C THR A 331 2.22 12.41 20.71
N LYS A 332 3.54 12.24 20.57
CA LYS A 332 4.50 12.08 21.69
C LYS A 332 4.80 13.37 22.47
N HIS A 333 4.41 14.55 21.97
CA HIS A 333 4.50 15.81 22.71
C HIS A 333 3.11 16.31 23.05
N ALA A 334 2.91 16.68 24.34
CA ALA A 334 1.70 17.22 24.96
C ALA A 334 0.40 16.78 24.27
N ILE A 335 -0.18 15.65 24.74
CA ILE A 335 -1.44 15.02 24.33
C ILE A 335 -2.38 16.03 23.63
N GLU A 336 -2.20 16.17 22.32
CA GLU A 336 -3.14 16.87 21.45
C GLU A 336 -3.91 15.74 20.76
N VAL A 337 -4.92 15.21 21.46
CA VAL A 337 -5.97 14.44 20.81
C VAL A 337 -6.79 15.45 20.02
N SER A 338 -6.38 15.70 18.79
CA SER A 338 -7.13 16.58 17.89
C SER A 338 -8.35 15.83 17.40
N ILE A 339 -9.49 16.08 18.04
CA ILE A 339 -10.81 15.74 17.49
C ILE A 339 -11.01 16.65 16.28
N VAL A 340 -10.84 16.09 15.08
CA VAL A 340 -11.12 16.82 13.85
C VAL A 340 -12.62 16.74 13.58
N GLU A 341 -13.35 17.81 13.88
CA GLU A 341 -14.70 18.00 13.36
C GLU A 341 -14.66 18.33 11.87
N ASN A 342 -15.65 17.85 11.12
CA ASN A 342 -15.73 17.91 9.65
C ASN A 342 -15.99 19.34 9.10
N SER A 343 -15.67 20.40 9.85
CA SER A 343 -16.08 21.78 9.59
C SER A 343 -14.92 22.71 9.21
N MET A 344 -13.95 22.25 8.40
CA MET A 344 -13.03 23.16 7.70
C MET A 344 -12.78 22.70 6.27
N GLN A 345 -13.84 22.67 5.48
CA GLN A 345 -13.80 22.51 4.03
C GLN A 345 -14.25 23.80 3.34
N THR A 346 -13.71 24.95 3.74
CA THR A 346 -13.79 26.21 2.98
C THR A 346 -12.57 27.08 3.29
N ASP A 347 -12.05 27.73 2.25
CA ASP A 347 -10.97 28.73 2.23
C ASP A 347 -9.51 28.24 2.22
N TRP A 348 -9.10 27.75 1.05
CA TRP A 348 -7.80 28.11 0.47
C TRP A 348 -7.98 28.60 -0.98
N SER A 349 -8.65 29.75 -1.11
CA SER A 349 -8.60 30.56 -2.34
C SER A 349 -8.51 32.05 -1.98
N SER A 350 -7.46 32.44 -1.27
CA SER A 350 -6.94 33.82 -1.31
C SER A 350 -5.69 33.94 -0.45
N SER A 351 -4.50 33.84 -1.05
CA SER A 351 -3.40 34.78 -0.82
C SER A 351 -2.16 34.45 -1.66
N ARG A 352 -1.98 35.30 -2.68
CA ARG A 352 -0.81 35.52 -3.56
C ARG A 352 -0.63 34.63 -4.77
#